data_AF-A0A1L8TBF2-F1
#
_entry.id   AF-A0A1L8TBF2-F1
#
_cell.length_a   1.000
_cell.length_b   1.000
_cell.length_c   1.000
_cell.angle_alpha   90.00
_cell.angle_beta   90.00
_cell.angle_gamma   90.00
#
_symmetry.space_group_name_H-M   'P 1'
#
loop_
_entity.id
_entity.type
_entity.pdbx_description
1 polymer ?
#
loop_
_entity_poly.entity_id
_entity_poly.type
_entity_poly.pdbx_seq_one_letter_code
_entity_poly.pdbx_strand_id
1 'polypeptide(L)'
;MGAIGIEVRAKDLEAVSTKIKLLNNQIWFLEEGFAVKYCYLFEHGRKVPVQVDRVSVEEIFPKIRFIFDQKNQVIAERACPGTRLRTTRKNKWLSVENGSGNNRALYFYQMIQRIEDTEYAKQMLEYYYSEK
;
A
#
# COMPACT_ATOMS: atom_id res chain seq x y z
N MET A 1 9.04 -22.78 -1.99
CA MET A 1 8.87 -22.22 -3.35
C MET A 1 8.11 -20.91 -3.27
N GLY A 2 8.82 -19.81 -2.98
CA GLY A 2 8.21 -18.50 -2.71
C GLY A 2 7.88 -17.75 -4.01
N ALA A 3 6.65 -17.25 -4.13
CA ALA A 3 6.27 -16.39 -5.24
C ALA A 3 7.22 -15.19 -5.33
N ILE A 4 7.83 -14.97 -6.50
CA ILE A 4 8.73 -13.84 -6.75
C ILE A 4 7.86 -12.59 -6.93
N GLY A 5 7.52 -11.95 -5.82
CA GLY A 5 6.92 -10.62 -5.82
C GLY A 5 7.88 -9.58 -6.41
N ILE A 6 7.34 -8.54 -7.04
CA ILE A 6 8.13 -7.42 -7.55
C ILE A 6 8.71 -6.65 -6.36
N GLU A 7 9.98 -6.27 -6.45
CA GLU A 7 10.63 -5.42 -5.46
C GLU A 7 10.07 -3.99 -5.53
N VAL A 8 9.57 -3.50 -4.41
CA VAL A 8 9.11 -2.12 -4.23
C VAL A 8 10.30 -1.26 -3.84
N ARG A 9 10.43 -0.07 -4.44
CA ARG A 9 11.49 0.92 -4.13
C ARG A 9 10.90 2.13 -3.42
N ALA A 10 11.72 2.89 -2.70
CA ALA A 10 11.29 4.12 -2.04
C ALA A 10 10.64 5.12 -3.03
N LYS A 11 11.25 5.29 -4.20
CA LYS A 11 10.71 6.14 -5.29
C LYS A 11 9.33 5.75 -5.77
N ASP A 12 8.98 4.46 -5.71
CA ASP A 12 7.66 3.98 -6.11
C ASP A 12 6.56 4.44 -5.14
N LEU A 13 6.94 4.81 -3.91
CA LEU A 13 6.04 5.23 -2.84
C LEU A 13 5.94 6.75 -2.70
N GLU A 14 6.77 7.53 -3.39
CA GLU A 14 6.76 9.00 -3.31
C GLU A 14 5.42 9.58 -3.76
N ALA A 15 4.81 9.00 -4.79
CA ALA A 15 3.52 9.49 -5.25
C ALA A 15 2.34 8.88 -4.47
N VAL A 16 2.52 7.75 -3.75
CA VAL A 16 1.42 6.91 -3.28
C VAL A 16 0.87 7.39 -1.94
N SER A 17 -0.46 7.52 -1.83
CA SER A 17 -1.13 7.68 -0.54
C SER A 17 -1.71 6.35 -0.05
N THR A 18 -1.17 5.83 1.06
CA THR A 18 -1.67 4.59 1.66
C THR A 18 -1.20 4.40 3.10
N LYS A 19 -1.90 3.54 3.83
CA LYS A 19 -1.50 3.07 5.16
C LYS A 19 -0.31 2.12 5.08
N ILE A 20 0.63 2.29 6.00
CA ILE A 20 1.79 1.42 6.18
C ILE A 20 1.92 0.98 7.64
N LYS A 21 2.54 -0.18 7.84
CA LYS A 21 2.92 -0.68 9.17
C LYS A 21 4.41 -0.94 9.20
N LEU A 22 5.07 -0.41 10.22
CA LEU A 22 6.50 -0.56 10.41
C LEU A 22 6.84 -1.89 11.10
N LEU A 23 8.13 -2.25 11.08
CA LEU A 23 8.67 -3.45 11.73
C LEU A 23 8.44 -3.45 13.25
N ASN A 24 8.41 -2.27 13.87
CA ASN A 24 8.07 -2.08 15.29
C ASN A 24 6.54 -2.02 15.56
N ASN A 25 5.71 -2.42 14.58
CA ASN A 25 4.25 -2.40 14.61
C ASN A 25 3.57 -1.03 14.64
N GLN A 26 4.31 0.09 14.57
CA GLN A 26 3.71 1.41 14.44
C GLN A 26 2.99 1.58 13.10
N ILE A 27 1.88 2.31 13.10
CA ILE A 27 1.08 2.63 11.93
C ILE A 27 1.38 4.06 11.50
N TRP A 28 1.64 4.24 10.21
CA TRP A 28 1.89 5.51 9.56
C TRP A 28 1.09 5.58 8.25
N PHE A 29 0.95 6.76 7.69
CA PHE A 29 0.28 7.00 6.42
C PHE A 29 1.26 7.65 5.46
N LEU A 30 1.37 7.12 4.26
CA LEU A 30 2.09 7.75 3.16
C LEU A 30 1.19 8.82 2.55
N GLU A 31 1.75 10.00 2.35
CA GLU A 31 1.10 11.17 1.79
C GLU A 31 2.15 11.99 1.02
N GLU A 32 2.05 12.01 -0.31
CA GLU A 32 2.82 12.90 -1.20
C GLU A 32 4.32 13.00 -0.87
N GLY A 33 5.02 11.86 -0.80
CA GLY A 33 6.48 11.82 -0.59
C GLY A 33 6.90 11.80 0.88
N PHE A 34 5.93 11.89 1.79
CA PHE A 34 6.15 11.84 3.23
C PHE A 34 5.39 10.69 3.86
N ALA A 35 5.84 10.29 5.04
CA ALA A 35 5.09 9.46 5.94
C ALA A 35 4.70 10.27 7.16
N VAL A 36 3.41 10.25 7.48
CA VAL A 36 2.79 11.02 8.55
C VAL A 36 2.28 10.07 9.61
N LYS A 37 2.53 10.41 10.87
CA LYS A 37 1.97 9.74 12.03
C LYS A 37 0.88 10.61 12.62
N TYR A 38 -0.33 10.07 12.66
CA TYR A 38 -1.45 10.71 13.34
C TYR A 38 -1.68 10.12 14.73
N CYS A 39 -2.02 10.99 15.66
CA CYS A 39 -2.79 10.63 16.85
C CYS A 39 -4.21 11.16 16.70
N TYR A 40 -5.14 10.63 17.47
CA TYR A 40 -6.51 11.08 17.45
C TYR A 40 -6.88 11.64 18.81
N LEU A 41 -7.30 12.90 18.83
CA LEU A 41 -7.88 13.55 19.99
C LEU A 41 -9.39 13.55 19.87
N PHE A 42 -10.08 13.69 20.99
CA PHE A 42 -11.52 13.89 21.01
C PHE A 42 -11.81 15.35 21.37
N GLU A 43 -12.28 16.11 20.38
CA GLU A 43 -12.73 17.49 20.57
C GLU A 43 -14.25 17.52 20.40
N HIS A 44 -14.97 18.00 21.43
CA HIS A 44 -16.43 18.10 21.42
C HIS A 44 -17.15 16.79 21.00
N GLY A 45 -16.63 15.65 21.47
CA GLY A 45 -17.18 14.32 21.14
C GLY A 45 -16.84 13.81 19.74
N ARG A 46 -16.06 14.54 18.94
CA ARG A 46 -15.60 14.13 17.61
C ARG A 46 -14.12 13.75 17.64
N LYS A 47 -13.79 12.67 16.93
CA LYS A 47 -12.42 12.20 16.76
C LYS A 47 -11.70 13.07 15.72
N VAL A 48 -10.69 13.83 16.13
CA VAL A 48 -9.92 14.72 15.27
C VAL A 48 -8.51 14.15 15.09
N PRO A 49 -8.04 13.91 13.85
CA PRO A 49 -6.65 13.52 13.61
C PRO A 49 -5.71 14.71 13.83
N VAL A 50 -4.66 14.48 14.59
CA VAL A 50 -3.58 15.45 14.84
C VAL A 50 -2.27 14.83 14.36
N GLN A 51 -1.58 15.53 13.46
CA GLN A 51 -0.25 15.13 13.01
C GLN A 51 0.74 15.25 14.17
N VAL A 52 1.37 14.14 14.51
CA VAL A 52 2.38 14.07 15.58
C VAL A 52 3.79 14.06 15.00
N ASP A 53 3.96 13.45 13.84
CA ASP A 53 5.26 13.29 13.22
C ASP A 53 5.15 13.24 11.69
N ARG A 54 6.21 13.67 11.00
CA ARG A 54 6.32 13.67 9.55
C ARG A 54 7.77 13.45 9.16
N VAL A 55 8.00 12.37 8.41
CA VAL A 55 9.34 11.99 7.91
C VAL A 55 9.28 11.76 6.40
N SER A 56 10.42 11.80 5.72
CA SER A 56 10.46 11.48 4.29
C SER A 56 10.20 9.99 4.05
N VAL A 57 9.68 9.67 2.85
CA VAL A 57 9.53 8.27 2.43
C VAL A 57 10.87 7.53 2.50
N GLU A 58 11.96 8.16 2.08
CA GLU A 58 13.30 7.56 2.10
C GLU A 58 13.73 7.13 3.51
N GLU A 59 13.45 7.96 4.52
CA GLU A 59 13.84 7.67 5.90
C GLU A 59 13.00 6.55 6.52
N ILE A 60 11.70 6.49 6.21
CA ILE A 60 10.81 5.49 6.78
C ILE A 60 10.85 4.16 6.02
N PHE A 61 11.18 4.19 4.73
CA PHE A 61 11.17 3.03 3.84
C PHE A 61 11.86 1.78 4.40
N PRO A 62 13.09 1.86 4.96
CA PRO A 62 13.77 0.69 5.53
C PRO A 62 13.03 0.11 6.75
N LYS A 63 12.18 0.91 7.41
CA LYS A 63 11.40 0.54 8.60
C LYS A 63 10.05 -0.10 8.23
N ILE A 64 9.59 -0.02 6.97
CA ILE A 64 8.29 -0.55 6.52
C ILE A 64 8.30 -2.08 6.52
N ARG A 65 7.30 -2.67 7.18
CA ARG A 65 7.00 -4.11 7.16
C ARG A 65 5.88 -4.44 6.19
N PHE A 66 4.78 -3.69 6.22
CA PHE A 66 3.61 -3.93 5.38
C PHE A 66 3.15 -2.64 4.71
N ILE A 67 2.72 -2.78 3.45
CA ILE A 67 1.94 -1.77 2.74
C ILE A 67 0.55 -2.34 2.54
N PHE A 68 -0.46 -1.52 2.82
CA PHE A 68 -1.85 -1.89 2.65
C PHE A 68 -2.46 -1.25 1.40
N ASP A 69 -3.57 -1.79 0.93
CA ASP A 69 -4.50 -1.07 0.05
C ASP A 69 -5.55 -0.30 0.89
N GLN A 70 -6.47 0.39 0.21
CA GLN A 70 -7.56 1.12 0.85
C GLN A 70 -8.52 0.20 1.66
N LYS A 71 -8.55 -1.09 1.35
CA LYS A 71 -9.37 -2.11 2.04
C LYS A 71 -8.62 -2.80 3.18
N ASN A 72 -7.46 -2.28 3.58
CA ASN A 72 -6.59 -2.85 4.62
C ASN A 72 -6.04 -4.25 4.29
N GLN A 73 -5.95 -4.64 3.03
CA GLN A 73 -5.27 -5.86 2.61
C GLN A 73 -3.79 -5.62 2.36
N VAL A 74 -2.94 -6.59 2.70
CA VAL A 74 -1.49 -6.47 2.51
C VAL A 74 -1.14 -6.67 1.04
N ILE A 75 -0.59 -5.63 0.40
CA ILE A 75 -0.14 -5.66 -1.00
C ILE A 75 1.37 -5.88 -1.14
N ALA A 76 2.15 -5.49 -0.13
CA ALA A 76 3.58 -5.73 -0.07
C ALA A 76 4.05 -5.99 1.37
N GLU A 77 5.06 -6.84 1.49
CA GLU A 77 5.64 -7.28 2.77
C GLU A 77 7.17 -7.30 2.73
N ARG A 78 7.77 -6.92 3.85
CA ARG A 78 9.17 -7.13 4.19
C ARG A 78 9.24 -8.11 5.34
N ALA A 79 9.89 -9.25 5.13
CA ALA A 79 9.92 -10.34 6.11
C ALA A 79 10.67 -9.96 7.40
N CYS A 80 11.82 -9.30 7.27
CA CYS A 80 12.64 -8.87 8.41
C CYS A 80 13.48 -7.61 8.08
N PRO A 81 14.05 -6.93 9.09
CA PRO A 81 14.90 -5.75 8.85
C PRO A 81 16.01 -6.06 7.84
N GLY A 82 16.26 -5.14 6.91
CA GLY A 82 17.30 -5.30 5.88
C GLY A 82 16.93 -6.18 4.66
N THR A 83 15.84 -6.96 4.71
CA THR A 83 15.36 -7.68 3.51
C THR A 83 14.58 -6.77 2.57
N ARG A 84 14.43 -7.15 1.29
CA ARG A 84 13.68 -6.36 0.31
C ARG A 84 12.18 -6.35 0.60
N LEU A 85 11.52 -5.22 0.36
CA LEU A 85 10.07 -5.11 0.37
C LEU A 85 9.52 -5.65 -0.96
N ARG A 86 8.65 -6.65 -0.91
CA ARG A 86 8.14 -7.36 -2.10
C ARG A 86 6.62 -7.43 -2.10
N THR A 87 6.01 -7.39 -3.28
CA THR A 87 4.56 -7.58 -3.43
C THR A 87 4.15 -9.00 -3.02
N THR A 88 3.06 -9.15 -2.28
CA THR A 88 2.62 -10.45 -1.69
C THR A 88 1.77 -11.31 -2.63
N ARG A 89 1.03 -10.72 -3.58
CA ARG A 89 0.14 -11.47 -4.48
C ARG A 89 0.92 -12.15 -5.62
N LYS A 90 0.69 -13.45 -5.84
CA LYS A 90 1.08 -14.16 -7.09
C LYS A 90 0.34 -13.50 -8.23
N ASN A 91 1.03 -12.67 -8.99
CA ASN A 91 0.49 -11.96 -10.14
C ASN A 91 0.15 -12.92 -11.29
N LYS A 92 -1.00 -13.62 -11.21
CA LYS A 92 -1.57 -14.40 -12.34
C LYS A 92 -1.97 -13.52 -13.54
N TRP A 93 -1.84 -12.19 -13.42
CA TRP A 93 -2.27 -11.20 -14.41
C TRP A 93 -1.11 -10.41 -15.02
N LEU A 94 0.14 -10.75 -14.68
CA LEU A 94 1.34 -10.06 -15.17
C LEU A 94 2.10 -10.91 -16.18
N SER A 95 1.64 -10.87 -17.42
CA SER A 95 2.53 -10.88 -18.58
C SER A 95 2.45 -9.48 -19.20
N VAL A 96 3.23 -8.53 -18.70
CA VAL A 96 3.43 -7.27 -19.41
C VAL A 96 4.91 -6.93 -19.39
N GLU A 97 5.41 -6.68 -20.59
CA GLU A 97 6.81 -6.48 -20.95
C GLU A 97 7.46 -5.36 -20.16
N ASN A 98 8.77 -5.51 -19.96
CA ASN A 98 9.64 -4.54 -19.31
C ASN A 98 9.66 -3.20 -20.09
N GLY A 99 8.63 -2.38 -19.93
CA GLY A 99 8.57 -1.01 -20.43
C GLY A 99 9.48 -0.10 -19.62
N SER A 100 10.42 0.54 -20.30
CA SER A 100 11.47 1.42 -19.79
C SER A 100 11.01 2.44 -18.73
N GLY A 101 11.65 2.37 -17.56
CA GLY A 101 12.17 3.53 -16.81
C GLY A 101 11.20 4.49 -16.11
N ASN A 102 10.20 5.04 -16.81
CA ASN A 102 9.54 6.29 -16.38
C ASN A 102 8.08 6.14 -15.93
N ASN A 103 7.49 4.94 -16.01
CA ASN A 103 6.05 4.73 -15.75
C ASN A 103 5.74 3.88 -14.51
N ARG A 104 6.73 3.63 -13.64
CA ARG A 104 6.60 2.69 -12.51
C ARG A 104 5.64 3.18 -11.41
N ALA A 105 5.69 4.46 -11.05
CA ALA A 105 4.78 5.05 -10.06
C ALA A 105 3.33 5.11 -10.59
N LEU A 106 3.15 5.52 -11.85
CA LEU A 106 1.86 5.49 -12.54
C LEU A 106 1.31 4.06 -12.59
N TYR A 107 2.19 3.08 -12.82
CA TYR A 107 1.87 1.66 -12.80
C TYR A 107 1.43 1.16 -11.41
N PHE A 108 2.07 1.59 -10.32
CA PHE A 108 1.61 1.25 -8.97
C PHE A 108 0.23 1.85 -8.68
N TYR A 109 -0.02 3.09 -9.10
CA TYR A 109 -1.33 3.72 -9.01
C TYR A 109 -2.41 2.97 -9.79
N GLN A 110 -2.15 2.67 -11.06
CA GLN A 110 -3.05 1.89 -11.92
C GLN A 110 -3.26 0.47 -11.37
N MET A 111 -2.25 -0.11 -10.72
CA MET A 111 -2.35 -1.41 -10.06
C MET A 111 -3.29 -1.35 -8.85
N ILE A 112 -3.19 -0.33 -8.01
CA ILE A 112 -4.10 -0.13 -6.87
C ILE A 112 -5.54 0.07 -7.37
N GLN A 113 -5.75 0.96 -8.34
CA GLN A 113 -7.09 1.19 -8.93
C GLN A 113 -7.68 -0.09 -9.55
N ARG A 114 -6.89 -0.85 -10.32
CA ARG A 114 -7.38 -2.10 -10.91
C ARG A 114 -7.73 -3.16 -9.87
N ILE A 115 -7.00 -3.23 -8.75
CA ILE A 115 -7.34 -4.11 -7.62
C ILE A 115 -8.71 -3.73 -7.06
N GLU A 116 -8.97 -2.43 -6.92
CA GLU A 116 -10.24 -1.92 -6.40
C GLU A 116 -11.40 -2.24 -7.35
N ASP A 117 -11.25 -1.95 -8.65
CA ASP A 117 -12.28 -2.18 -9.67
C ASP A 117 -12.66 -3.67 -9.81
N THR A 118 -11.67 -4.57 -9.81
CA THR A 118 -11.95 -6.01 -9.94
C THR A 118 -12.59 -6.61 -8.71
N GLU A 119 -12.23 -6.14 -7.52
CA GLU A 119 -12.90 -6.59 -6.30
C GLU A 119 -14.31 -6.01 -6.18
N TYR A 120 -14.55 -4.77 -6.63
CA TYR A 120 -15.89 -4.20 -6.74
C TYR A 120 -16.76 -5.00 -7.73
N ALA A 121 -16.22 -5.34 -8.89
CA ALA A 121 -16.91 -6.18 -9.88
C ALA A 121 -17.26 -7.57 -9.31
N LYS A 122 -16.37 -8.18 -8.51
CA LYS A 122 -16.65 -9.45 -7.84
C LYS A 122 -17.75 -9.33 -6.78
N GLN A 123 -17.73 -8.28 -5.96
CA GLN A 123 -18.77 -8.03 -4.96
C GLN A 123 -20.14 -7.79 -5.61
N MET A 124 -20.18 -7.03 -6.71
CA MET A 124 -21.39 -6.82 -7.51
C MET A 124 -21.93 -8.13 -8.09
N LEU A 125 -21.06 -9.00 -8.60
CA LEU A 125 -21.45 -10.32 -9.09
C LEU A 125 -21.99 -11.21 -7.97
N GLU A 126 -21.28 -11.31 -6.83
CA GLU A 126 -21.75 -12.07 -5.67
C GLU A 126 -23.12 -11.58 -5.16
N TYR A 127 -23.32 -10.26 -5.09
CA TYR A 127 -24.62 -9.67 -4.73
C TYR A 127 -25.72 -10.11 -5.71
N TYR A 128 -25.49 -9.97 -7.02
CA TYR A 128 -26.46 -10.30 -8.06
C TYR A 128 -26.84 -11.79 -8.07
N TYR A 129 -25.91 -12.69 -7.74
CA TYR A 129 -26.19 -14.13 -7.63
C TYR A 129 -26.73 -14.57 -6.26
N SER A 130 -26.67 -13.70 -5.24
CA SER A 130 -27.26 -13.95 -3.92
C SER A 130 -28.72 -13.51 -3.79
N GLU A 131 -29.20 -12.64 -4.70
CA GLU A 131 -30.60 -12.23 -4.83
C GLU A 131 -31.45 -13.14 -5.74
N LYS A 132 -30.86 -14.24 -6.27
CA LYS A 132 -31.57 -15.32 -6.97
C LYS A 132 -31.69 -16.56 -6.09
#